data_AF-E5A9E4-F1
#
_entry.id   AF-E5A9E4-F1
#
_cell.length_a   1.000
_cell.length_b   1.000
_cell.length_c   1.000
_cell.angle_alpha   90.00
_cell.angle_beta   90.00
_cell.angle_gamma   90.00
#
_symmetry.space_group_name_H-M   'P 1'
#
loop_
_entity.id
_entity.type
_entity.pdbx_description
1 polymer ?
#
loop_
_entity_poly.entity_id
_entity_poly.type
_entity_poly.pdbx_seq_one_letter_code
_entity_poly.pdbx_strand_id
1 'polypeptide(L)'
;MPIVNFVNSTTKATTMVGSESFGNLQFVYQKLCDPFSVKTLQTSSGTINYKMKPSNKQIPRDDDFESEDDDTSSQDEDDSPESNDSIDLRPGGNYTGDNREPHAPRGPKKIVNYHGRALAIPTSAGPNGYIHADFIRRELEMILAEEEMNKYSIVQKEDENVERLFEIANEVILAERTALHYSNFHTYNAFRDIDTPEQARQAVTKADGAWRQMPPYANCLGMASACCSALRKRLRGLSRLKRYAYRVELVTDSWRQATTHDLAYHCICIIRLDQSCIILDPVSHRGAQRVYLNQIGGYSVDRNIPRGMRWAYVPGPRNARLLVEYAPLYPELALPRPITGDLPEALAISYSDPFAIIKGGLAGGVINLTYPSSGRRYASKHGRFPSRRTINMMSIWDRQPSFKSIYSVATKSKSPEFLVSTATLRVNFGPRRSLVMERIPCADWLARPENRHLLEDLIAYTSPVSTNDWISKRFATCEVRFRNWSRLIEKGFTARERRGIRLLDAISGGLDQPNGEVKKIANVMLSVWRAQAAASVDVMV
;
A
#
# COMPACT_ATOMS: atom_id res chain seq x y z
N MET A 1 -50.39 -10.73 -55.14
CA MET A 1 -51.26 -11.91 -54.92
C MET A 1 -50.45 -12.98 -54.20
N PRO A 2 -50.95 -13.71 -53.19
CA PRO A 2 -52.24 -13.58 -52.48
C PRO A 2 -52.08 -13.11 -50.99
N ILE A 3 -52.94 -12.19 -50.50
CA ILE A 3 -54.13 -12.39 -49.61
C ILE A 3 -53.72 -12.38 -48.10
N VAL A 4 -53.85 -11.27 -47.35
CA VAL A 4 -55.06 -10.69 -46.67
C VAL A 4 -55.44 -11.51 -45.41
N ASN A 5 -55.38 -10.98 -44.17
CA ASN A 5 -56.45 -10.20 -43.55
C ASN A 5 -56.06 -9.46 -42.25
N PHE A 6 -56.70 -8.29 -42.09
CA PHE A 6 -56.85 -7.45 -40.89
C PHE A 6 -57.78 -8.08 -39.84
N VAL A 7 -57.59 -7.72 -38.55
CA VAL A 7 -58.72 -7.35 -37.66
C VAL A 7 -58.31 -6.18 -36.76
N ASN A 8 -59.14 -5.14 -36.79
CA ASN A 8 -59.14 -3.92 -35.99
C ASN A 8 -59.56 -4.16 -34.52
N SER A 9 -59.12 -3.30 -33.61
CA SER A 9 -60.08 -2.55 -32.79
C SER A 9 -59.55 -1.17 -32.37
N THR A 10 -60.34 -0.18 -32.74
CA THR A 10 -60.43 1.22 -32.29
C THR A 10 -60.61 1.30 -30.76
N THR A 11 -60.39 2.42 -30.04
CA THR A 11 -61.13 3.68 -30.21
C THR A 11 -60.58 4.79 -29.27
N LYS A 12 -60.43 6.00 -29.84
CA LYS A 12 -60.72 7.37 -29.36
C LYS A 12 -60.18 7.93 -28.03
N ALA A 13 -59.63 9.14 -28.20
CA ALA A 13 -59.32 10.18 -27.24
C ALA A 13 -60.56 10.87 -26.66
N THR A 14 -60.40 11.44 -25.46
CA THR A 14 -61.17 12.59 -24.97
C THR A 14 -60.26 13.50 -24.16
N THR A 15 -60.17 14.76 -24.60
CA THR A 15 -59.59 15.89 -23.86
C THR A 15 -60.68 16.53 -23.01
N MET A 16 -60.40 16.91 -21.76
CA MET A 16 -61.14 17.97 -21.07
C MET A 16 -60.21 18.76 -20.13
N VAL A 17 -60.59 20.03 -20.00
CA VAL A 17 -59.89 21.20 -19.46
C VAL A 17 -60.22 21.40 -17.97
N GLY A 18 -59.31 22.05 -17.21
CA GLY A 18 -59.56 22.70 -15.90
C GLY A 18 -58.27 22.84 -15.10
N SER A 19 -57.59 24.00 -15.07
CA SER A 19 -57.77 25.19 -14.21
C SER A 19 -57.34 25.03 -12.74
N GLU A 20 -56.31 25.81 -12.38
CA GLU A 20 -56.01 26.47 -11.09
C GLU A 20 -55.50 25.70 -9.84
N SER A 21 -54.21 25.99 -9.55
CA SER A 21 -53.70 26.59 -8.29
C SER A 21 -53.23 25.71 -7.09
N PHE A 22 -52.06 26.15 -6.57
CA PHE A 22 -51.40 25.98 -5.26
C PHE A 22 -51.00 24.59 -4.69
N GLY A 23 -49.69 24.47 -4.39
CA GLY A 23 -49.20 23.98 -3.10
C GLY A 23 -48.54 22.60 -3.06
N ASN A 24 -47.32 22.57 -2.51
CA ASN A 24 -46.60 21.43 -1.90
C ASN A 24 -45.84 20.45 -2.83
N LEU A 25 -44.54 20.66 -2.95
CA LEU A 25 -43.56 19.66 -3.40
C LEU A 25 -43.20 18.72 -2.23
N GLN A 26 -43.93 17.60 -2.16
CA GLN A 26 -43.43 16.32 -1.62
C GLN A 26 -42.67 15.61 -2.75
N PHE A 27 -41.40 15.27 -2.54
CA PHE A 27 -40.71 14.32 -3.42
C PHE A 27 -40.93 12.89 -2.92
N VAL A 28 -41.77 12.17 -3.65
CA VAL A 28 -41.95 10.71 -3.56
C VAL A 28 -40.90 10.03 -4.45
N TYR A 29 -40.16 9.09 -3.88
CA TYR A 29 -39.23 8.21 -4.57
C TYR A 29 -39.99 7.19 -5.43
N GLN A 30 -39.74 7.16 -6.74
CA GLN A 30 -40.30 6.15 -7.65
C GLN A 30 -39.23 5.11 -8.03
N LYS A 31 -39.61 3.85 -7.78
CA LYS A 31 -38.84 2.62 -7.94
C LYS A 31 -39.15 2.02 -9.33
N LEU A 32 -38.12 1.80 -10.15
CA LEU A 32 -38.12 1.04 -11.41
C LEU A 32 -36.75 0.32 -11.44
N CYS A 33 -36.51 -0.93 -11.82
CA CYS A 33 -37.27 -2.08 -12.31
C CYS A 33 -36.34 -3.29 -12.13
N ASP A 34 -36.85 -4.44 -11.67
CA ASP A 34 -36.22 -5.76 -11.85
C ASP A 34 -36.52 -6.27 -13.27
N PRO A 35 -35.62 -7.09 -13.84
CA PRO A 35 -36.02 -8.49 -14.06
C PRO A 35 -34.87 -9.46 -13.82
N PHE A 36 -35.13 -10.64 -13.22
CA PHE A 36 -34.83 -11.94 -13.84
C PHE A 36 -35.46 -13.07 -13.01
N SER A 37 -36.29 -13.82 -13.72
CA SER A 37 -37.10 -14.97 -13.32
C SER A 37 -36.28 -16.19 -12.92
N VAL A 38 -36.68 -16.81 -11.81
CA VAL A 38 -36.27 -18.15 -11.36
C VAL A 38 -36.84 -19.20 -12.32
N LYS A 39 -35.98 -20.05 -12.88
CA LYS A 39 -36.38 -21.32 -13.51
C LYS A 39 -35.91 -22.48 -12.63
N THR A 40 -36.89 -23.23 -12.15
CA THR A 40 -36.75 -24.54 -11.51
C THR A 40 -36.22 -25.55 -12.52
N LEU A 41 -35.13 -26.24 -12.20
CA LEU A 41 -34.61 -27.38 -12.96
C LEU A 41 -34.74 -28.63 -12.08
N GLN A 42 -35.72 -29.47 -12.42
CA GLN A 42 -35.75 -30.88 -12.02
C GLN A 42 -34.62 -31.59 -12.76
N THR A 43 -33.76 -32.30 -12.05
CA THR A 43 -32.88 -33.30 -12.66
C THR A 43 -33.16 -34.66 -12.04
N SER A 44 -33.53 -35.58 -12.92
CA SER A 44 -33.78 -36.99 -12.69
C SER A 44 -32.51 -37.73 -12.29
N SER A 45 -32.72 -38.70 -11.42
CA SER A 45 -31.80 -39.75 -10.97
C SER A 45 -31.14 -40.50 -12.14
N GLY A 46 -29.82 -40.63 -12.09
CA GLY A 46 -29.04 -41.54 -12.92
C GLY A 46 -27.83 -42.06 -12.16
N THR A 47 -27.93 -43.29 -11.65
CA THR A 47 -26.85 -44.02 -10.98
C THR A 47 -25.89 -44.55 -12.05
N ILE A 48 -24.62 -44.13 -12.01
CA ILE A 48 -23.56 -44.71 -12.86
C ILE A 48 -22.62 -45.53 -11.98
N ASN A 49 -22.66 -46.85 -12.18
CA ASN A 49 -21.72 -47.80 -11.59
C ASN A 49 -20.42 -47.81 -12.41
N TYR A 50 -19.29 -47.46 -11.79
CA TYR A 50 -17.97 -47.73 -12.37
C TYR A 50 -17.35 -48.96 -11.71
N LYS A 51 -17.10 -49.97 -12.56
CA LYS A 51 -16.44 -51.23 -12.23
C LYS A 51 -14.93 -51.02 -12.39
N MET A 52 -14.17 -51.02 -11.28
CA MET A 52 -12.71 -50.95 -11.32
C MET A 52 -12.12 -52.26 -11.87
N LYS A 53 -11.17 -52.15 -12.80
CA LYS A 53 -10.19 -53.21 -13.13
C LYS A 53 -8.82 -52.76 -12.62
N PRO A 54 -8.03 -53.63 -11.96
CA PRO A 54 -6.65 -53.32 -11.64
C PRO A 54 -5.76 -53.62 -12.84
N SER A 55 -4.91 -52.68 -13.23
CA SER A 55 -3.78 -52.96 -14.13
C SER A 55 -2.48 -52.67 -13.40
N ASN A 56 -1.82 -53.75 -12.97
CA ASN A 56 -0.39 -53.76 -12.68
C ASN A 56 0.37 -53.38 -13.95
N LYS A 57 1.16 -52.31 -13.91
CA LYS A 57 2.32 -52.17 -14.80
C LYS A 57 3.51 -51.60 -14.02
N GLN A 58 4.61 -52.34 -14.16
CA GLN A 58 5.93 -52.10 -13.63
C GLN A 58 6.52 -50.79 -14.19
N ILE A 59 7.28 -50.11 -13.34
CA ILE A 59 8.08 -48.93 -13.65
C ILE A 59 9.48 -49.41 -14.07
N PRO A 60 10.02 -49.04 -15.24
CA PRO A 60 11.46 -49.10 -15.48
C PRO A 60 12.14 -47.91 -14.82
N ARG A 61 13.26 -48.19 -14.14
CA ARG A 61 14.25 -47.20 -13.71
C ARG A 61 15.13 -46.89 -14.92
N ASP A 62 15.21 -45.63 -15.29
CA ASP A 62 16.31 -45.12 -16.09
C ASP A 62 17.04 -44.06 -15.26
N ASP A 63 18.22 -44.47 -14.81
CA ASP A 63 19.30 -43.64 -14.32
C ASP A 63 20.00 -43.06 -15.55
N ASP A 64 20.01 -41.74 -15.74
CA ASP A 64 21.00 -41.10 -16.60
C ASP A 64 21.53 -39.84 -15.92
N PHE A 65 22.78 -40.00 -15.47
CA PHE A 65 23.72 -39.01 -14.99
C PHE A 65 24.34 -38.34 -16.22
N GLU A 66 24.16 -37.03 -16.39
CA GLU A 66 25.04 -36.23 -17.25
C GLU A 66 25.77 -35.19 -16.38
N SER A 67 27.08 -35.36 -16.34
CA SER A 67 28.15 -34.50 -15.83
C SER A 67 28.23 -33.24 -16.71
N GLU A 68 28.30 -32.04 -16.14
CA GLU A 68 29.55 -31.27 -15.92
C GLU A 68 30.36 -31.07 -17.20
N ASP A 69 30.39 -29.82 -17.68
CA ASP A 69 31.61 -29.21 -18.18
C ASP A 69 31.70 -27.77 -17.64
N ASP A 70 32.75 -27.59 -16.84
CA ASP A 70 33.34 -26.34 -16.40
C ASP A 70 34.00 -25.64 -17.61
N ASP A 71 33.87 -24.32 -17.69
CA ASP A 71 34.86 -23.50 -18.38
C ASP A 71 35.14 -22.25 -17.55
N THR A 72 36.31 -22.29 -16.90
CA THR A 72 36.98 -21.14 -16.29
C THR A 72 38.22 -20.84 -17.13
N SER A 73 38.46 -19.57 -17.47
CA SER A 73 39.74 -18.89 -17.24
C SER A 73 39.89 -17.59 -18.07
N SER A 74 40.81 -16.77 -17.57
CA SER A 74 41.44 -15.56 -18.12
C SER A 74 40.72 -14.23 -17.83
N GLN A 75 41.39 -13.17 -17.41
CA GLN A 75 42.76 -12.96 -16.93
C GLN A 75 42.81 -11.56 -16.28
N ASP A 76 43.74 -11.38 -15.36
CA ASP A 76 44.10 -10.13 -14.69
C ASP A 76 44.53 -9.04 -15.69
N GLU A 77 44.22 -7.77 -15.39
CA GLU A 77 45.19 -6.66 -15.54
C GLU A 77 44.89 -5.57 -14.50
N ASP A 78 45.92 -5.35 -13.67
CA ASP A 78 46.15 -4.19 -12.81
C ASP A 78 46.23 -2.90 -13.63
N ASP A 79 45.71 -1.80 -13.10
CA ASP A 79 46.38 -0.50 -13.18
C ASP A 79 45.73 0.50 -12.21
N SER A 80 46.47 0.84 -11.16
CA SER A 80 46.23 2.00 -10.30
C SER A 80 47.19 3.12 -10.68
N PRO A 81 46.76 4.39 -10.56
CA PRO A 81 47.69 5.35 -10.01
C PRO A 81 47.11 6.13 -8.83
N GLU A 82 48.01 6.29 -7.89
CA GLU A 82 48.00 7.13 -6.69
C GLU A 82 47.45 8.55 -6.94
N SER A 83 46.74 9.08 -5.96
CA SER A 83 46.98 10.46 -5.55
C SER A 83 46.66 10.64 -4.07
N ASN A 84 47.71 11.06 -3.37
CA ASN A 84 47.69 11.67 -2.05
C ASN A 84 46.67 12.82 -2.00
N ASP A 85 45.93 12.93 -0.91
CA ASP A 85 45.85 14.19 -0.17
C ASP A 85 45.41 13.94 1.27
N SER A 86 46.37 14.21 2.16
CA SER A 86 46.26 14.22 3.61
C SER A 86 45.55 15.47 4.10
N ILE A 87 44.54 15.35 4.94
CA ILE A 87 44.21 16.38 5.94
C ILE A 87 43.90 15.71 7.27
N ASP A 88 44.83 15.91 8.19
CA ASP A 88 44.82 15.52 9.60
C ASP A 88 44.26 16.69 10.42
N LEU A 89 43.16 16.47 11.16
CA LEU A 89 42.73 17.34 12.26
C LEU A 89 42.00 16.52 13.35
N ARG A 90 42.73 16.22 14.42
CA ARG A 90 42.26 15.98 15.80
C ARG A 90 42.82 17.11 16.68
N PRO A 91 42.18 17.54 17.79
CA PRO A 91 41.85 16.73 18.98
C PRO A 91 40.41 16.98 19.48
N GLY A 92 39.74 16.15 20.27
CA GLY A 92 40.16 15.39 21.45
C GLY A 92 39.13 15.72 22.54
N GLY A 93 38.37 14.73 23.00
CA GLY A 93 37.34 14.91 24.02
C GLY A 93 37.06 13.57 24.69
N ASN A 94 37.80 13.31 25.76
CA ASN A 94 37.71 12.12 26.60
C ASN A 94 36.31 12.01 27.22
N TYR A 95 35.60 10.91 26.96
CA TYR A 95 34.50 10.47 27.80
C TYR A 95 35.00 9.32 28.66
N THR A 96 35.39 9.66 29.90
CA THR A 96 35.57 8.68 30.97
C THR A 96 34.21 8.17 31.38
N GLY A 97 34.04 6.85 31.36
CA GLY A 97 32.85 6.21 31.87
C GLY A 97 32.72 6.39 33.38
N ASP A 98 31.49 6.26 33.88
CA ASP A 98 31.32 5.43 35.06
C ASP A 98 29.94 4.79 35.14
N ASN A 99 29.97 3.62 35.75
CA ASN A 99 28.99 2.55 35.73
C ASN A 99 28.02 2.62 36.92
N ARG A 100 26.87 1.95 36.73
CA ARG A 100 25.98 1.33 37.74
C ARG A 100 25.13 2.25 38.62
N GLU A 101 23.82 2.02 38.59
CA GLU A 101 23.07 1.44 39.73
C GLU A 101 21.60 1.07 39.36
N PRO A 102 20.93 0.23 40.17
CA PRO A 102 19.93 -0.74 39.71
C PRO A 102 18.45 -0.29 39.81
N HIS A 103 17.60 -1.05 39.12
CA HIS A 103 16.14 -0.92 39.15
C HIS A 103 15.54 -1.13 40.55
N ALA A 104 14.83 -0.11 41.04
CA ALA A 104 13.85 -0.21 42.14
C ALA A 104 12.40 -0.04 41.60
N PRO A 105 11.39 -0.65 42.25
CA PRO A 105 10.03 -0.76 41.72
C PRO A 105 9.29 0.57 41.76
N ARG A 106 8.60 0.91 40.66
CA ARG A 106 7.78 2.13 40.54
C ARG A 106 6.51 1.99 41.38
N GLY A 107 6.46 2.67 42.52
CA GLY A 107 5.22 3.01 43.20
C GLY A 107 4.36 4.02 42.41
N PRO A 108 3.09 4.22 42.79
CA PRO A 108 2.15 5.06 42.06
C PRO A 108 2.62 6.52 42.04
N LYS A 109 2.78 7.08 40.83
CA LYS A 109 3.22 8.46 40.65
C LYS A 109 2.12 9.43 41.09
N LYS A 110 2.44 10.27 42.08
CA LYS A 110 1.71 11.52 42.39
C LYS A 110 1.61 12.37 41.13
N ILE A 111 0.39 12.83 40.83
CA ILE A 111 0.11 13.87 39.85
C ILE A 111 0.65 15.18 40.42
N VAL A 112 1.67 15.73 39.78
CA VAL A 112 2.21 17.06 40.09
C VAL A 112 1.50 18.05 39.18
N ASN A 113 0.72 18.95 39.77
CA ASN A 113 0.12 20.10 39.07
C ASN A 113 1.22 21.04 38.59
N TYR A 114 1.42 21.11 37.27
CA TYR A 114 2.26 22.11 36.62
C TYR A 114 1.38 23.32 36.22
N HIS A 115 1.23 24.27 37.13
CA HIS A 115 0.87 25.64 36.75
C HIS A 115 2.16 26.42 36.49
N GLY A 116 2.30 27.05 35.31
CA GLY A 116 3.28 28.12 35.10
C GLY A 116 4.35 27.93 34.02
N ARG A 117 4.22 26.98 33.09
CA ARG A 117 5.03 27.01 31.85
C ARG A 117 4.14 27.36 30.66
N ALA A 118 4.45 28.47 30.00
CA ALA A 118 3.97 28.75 28.66
C ALA A 118 4.19 27.51 27.80
N LEU A 119 3.11 26.90 27.34
CA LEU A 119 3.14 25.76 26.44
C LEU A 119 3.94 26.18 25.20
N ALA A 120 5.16 25.65 25.08
CA ALA A 120 5.98 25.84 23.91
C ALA A 120 5.16 25.42 22.68
N ILE A 121 4.97 26.41 21.80
CA ILE A 121 4.20 26.32 20.57
C ILE A 121 4.73 25.15 19.73
N PRO A 122 3.89 24.25 19.18
CA PRO A 122 4.36 23.23 18.26
C PRO A 122 4.86 23.90 16.98
N THR A 123 6.17 23.92 16.76
CA THR A 123 6.89 24.41 15.57
C THR A 123 6.67 23.54 14.31
N SER A 124 5.62 22.72 14.27
CA SER A 124 5.44 21.68 13.25
C SER A 124 4.14 21.77 12.45
N ALA A 125 3.45 22.92 12.46
CA ALA A 125 2.72 23.30 11.24
C ALA A 125 3.81 23.50 10.18
N GLY A 126 4.06 22.48 9.34
CA GLY A 126 5.15 22.51 8.38
C GLY A 126 5.09 23.76 7.48
N PRO A 127 6.17 24.12 6.78
CA PRO A 127 6.25 25.34 5.95
C PRO A 127 5.22 25.40 4.80
N ASN A 128 4.49 24.31 4.54
CA ASN A 128 3.41 24.22 3.56
C ASN A 128 2.04 23.95 4.20
N GLY A 129 1.91 24.08 5.54
CA GLY A 129 0.61 24.14 6.18
C GLY A 129 -0.13 25.28 5.52
N TYR A 130 -1.15 24.94 4.73
CA TYR A 130 -1.96 25.87 3.98
C TYR A 130 -2.10 27.16 4.74
N ILE A 131 -1.70 28.24 4.09
CA ILE A 131 -1.97 29.57 4.57
C ILE A 131 -3.48 29.71 4.59
N HIS A 132 -4.07 29.35 5.73
CA HIS A 132 -5.45 29.59 6.05
C HIS A 132 -5.66 31.10 5.86
N ALA A 133 -6.87 31.52 5.54
CA ALA A 133 -7.21 32.93 5.58
C ALA A 133 -6.65 33.60 6.86
N ASP A 134 -6.62 32.85 7.97
CA ASP A 134 -6.06 33.24 9.26
C ASP A 134 -4.54 33.40 9.31
N PHE A 135 -3.73 32.66 8.52
CA PHE A 135 -2.28 32.87 8.47
C PHE A 135 -1.91 34.00 7.50
N ILE A 136 -2.57 34.12 6.33
CA ILE A 136 -2.45 35.34 5.48
C ILE A 136 -2.87 36.53 6.35
N ARG A 137 -3.98 36.42 7.08
CA ARG A 137 -4.46 37.47 7.99
C ARG A 137 -3.40 37.81 9.03
N ARG A 138 -2.80 36.83 9.72
CA ARG A 138 -1.75 37.10 10.73
C ARG A 138 -0.47 37.70 10.17
N GLU A 139 0.01 37.20 9.03
CA GLU A 139 1.18 37.79 8.36
C GLU A 139 0.88 39.22 7.91
N LEU A 140 -0.33 39.47 7.40
CA LEU A 140 -0.77 40.81 7.06
C LEU A 140 -0.96 41.68 8.31
N GLU A 141 -1.50 41.16 9.42
CA GLU A 141 -1.62 41.86 10.71
C GLU A 141 -0.26 42.19 11.33
N MET A 142 0.80 41.44 10.99
CA MET A 142 2.17 41.74 11.42
C MET A 142 2.83 42.86 10.61
N ILE A 143 2.35 43.12 9.39
CA ILE A 143 3.00 44.03 8.42
C ILE A 143 2.17 45.30 8.20
N LEU A 144 0.86 45.20 8.28
CA LEU A 144 -0.10 46.26 7.98
C LEU A 144 -0.73 46.81 9.26
N ALA A 145 -0.95 48.13 9.29
CA ALA A 145 -1.73 48.75 10.37
C ALA A 145 -3.19 48.28 10.32
N GLU A 146 -3.91 48.34 11.46
CA GLU A 146 -5.30 47.89 11.57
C GLU A 146 -6.24 48.59 10.56
N GLU A 147 -6.03 49.89 10.32
CA GLU A 147 -6.75 50.68 9.32
C GLU A 147 -6.50 50.21 7.87
N GLU A 148 -5.32 49.63 7.60
CA GLU A 148 -4.97 49.06 6.31
C GLU A 148 -5.49 47.63 6.18
N MET A 149 -5.45 46.84 7.25
CA MET A 149 -6.05 45.51 7.32
C MET A 149 -7.54 45.54 6.99
N ASN A 150 -8.26 46.56 7.46
CA ASN A 150 -9.69 46.75 7.19
C ASN A 150 -10.00 47.02 5.70
N LYS A 151 -8.99 47.33 4.87
CA LYS A 151 -9.13 47.46 3.40
C LYS A 151 -9.09 46.12 2.66
N TYR A 152 -8.67 45.04 3.32
CA TYR A 152 -8.55 43.71 2.72
C TYR A 152 -9.66 42.77 3.22
N SER A 153 -10.45 42.22 2.30
CA SER A 153 -11.32 41.07 2.61
C SER A 153 -10.62 39.77 2.20
N ILE A 154 -10.25 38.96 3.19
CA ILE A 154 -9.71 37.62 2.93
C ILE A 154 -10.90 36.69 2.73
N VAL A 155 -11.37 36.61 1.48
CA VAL A 155 -12.47 35.73 1.11
C VAL A 155 -11.93 34.31 0.94
N GLN A 156 -12.18 33.46 1.93
CA GLN A 156 -12.02 32.02 1.75
C GLN A 156 -13.16 31.54 0.86
N LYS A 157 -12.88 31.39 -0.44
CA LYS A 157 -13.85 30.76 -1.35
C LYS A 157 -14.07 29.34 -0.89
N GLU A 158 -15.34 28.99 -0.68
CA GLU A 158 -15.74 27.61 -0.43
C GLU A 158 -15.18 26.69 -1.51
N ASP A 159 -14.96 25.44 -1.11
CA ASP A 159 -14.48 24.43 -2.01
C ASP A 159 -15.55 24.03 -3.02
N GLU A 160 -15.50 24.66 -4.18
CA GLU A 160 -16.33 24.32 -5.33
C GLU A 160 -15.87 22.99 -5.98
N ASN A 161 -16.82 22.24 -6.54
CA ASN A 161 -16.57 21.02 -7.34
C ASN A 161 -15.90 19.86 -6.58
N VAL A 162 -16.15 19.71 -5.28
CA VAL A 162 -15.60 18.61 -4.46
C VAL A 162 -15.91 17.24 -5.04
N GLU A 163 -17.12 17.01 -5.58
CA GLU A 163 -17.45 15.73 -6.22
C GLU A 163 -16.54 15.43 -7.41
N ARG A 164 -16.30 16.43 -8.27
CA ARG A 164 -15.42 16.25 -9.42
C ARG A 164 -13.97 16.01 -8.99
N LEU A 165 -13.50 16.67 -7.93
CA LEU A 165 -12.18 16.39 -7.34
C LEU A 165 -12.09 14.95 -6.84
N PHE A 166 -13.15 14.46 -6.18
CA PHE A 166 -13.21 13.12 -5.64
C PHE A 166 -13.21 12.06 -6.75
N GLU A 167 -13.95 12.27 -7.84
CA GLU A 167 -13.92 11.42 -9.03
C GLU A 167 -12.52 11.35 -9.65
N ILE A 168 -11.87 12.51 -9.87
CA ILE A 168 -10.51 12.56 -10.43
C ILE A 168 -9.51 11.86 -9.51
N ALA A 169 -9.60 12.06 -8.19
CA ALA A 169 -8.78 11.37 -7.22
C ALA A 169 -8.97 9.84 -7.31
N ASN A 170 -10.22 9.38 -7.48
CA ASN A 170 -10.53 7.97 -7.64
C ASN A 170 -10.00 7.39 -8.96
N GLU A 171 -10.08 8.13 -10.06
CA GLU A 171 -9.47 7.75 -11.35
C GLU A 171 -7.94 7.60 -11.21
N VAL A 172 -7.28 8.57 -10.56
CA VAL A 172 -5.83 8.57 -10.36
C VAL A 172 -5.37 7.39 -9.51
N ILE A 173 -5.96 7.16 -8.33
CA ILE A 173 -5.53 6.06 -7.47
C ILE A 173 -5.74 4.69 -8.15
N LEU A 174 -6.83 4.51 -8.91
CA LEU A 174 -7.04 3.26 -9.65
C LEU A 174 -5.96 3.07 -10.72
N ALA A 175 -5.64 4.11 -11.49
CA ALA A 175 -4.59 4.05 -12.50
C ALA A 175 -3.21 3.72 -11.90
N GLU A 176 -2.82 4.39 -10.80
CA GLU A 176 -1.52 4.17 -10.16
C GLU A 176 -1.44 2.80 -9.47
N ARG A 177 -2.53 2.30 -8.88
CA ARG A 177 -2.58 0.94 -8.31
C ARG A 177 -2.53 -0.15 -9.36
N THR A 178 -2.97 0.14 -10.57
CA THR A 178 -2.84 -0.75 -11.73
C THR A 178 -1.41 -0.74 -12.26
N ALA A 179 -0.75 0.42 -12.28
CA ALA A 179 0.61 0.56 -12.80
C ALA A 179 1.71 0.07 -11.84
N LEU A 180 1.45 0.02 -10.54
CA LEU A 180 2.45 -0.27 -9.51
C LEU A 180 2.07 -1.45 -8.61
N HIS A 181 3.05 -2.29 -8.30
CA HIS A 181 2.94 -3.36 -7.31
C HIS A 181 3.55 -2.93 -5.98
N TYR A 182 2.81 -3.16 -4.89
CA TYR A 182 3.36 -2.88 -3.56
C TYR A 182 4.51 -3.83 -3.26
N SER A 183 5.69 -3.29 -2.93
CA SER A 183 6.82 -4.05 -2.43
C SER A 183 7.69 -3.25 -1.48
N ASN A 184 7.78 -3.69 -0.22
CA ASN A 184 8.81 -3.19 0.69
C ASN A 184 10.14 -3.96 0.57
N PHE A 185 10.19 -5.05 -0.20
CA PHE A 185 11.43 -5.73 -0.54
C PHE A 185 12.27 -4.90 -1.51
N HIS A 186 11.68 -4.42 -2.60
CA HIS A 186 12.40 -3.65 -3.62
C HIS A 186 12.92 -2.33 -3.06
N THR A 187 12.12 -1.64 -2.25
CA THR A 187 12.58 -0.44 -1.54
C THR A 187 13.73 -0.74 -0.58
N TYR A 188 13.67 -1.84 0.17
CA TYR A 188 14.81 -2.27 0.98
C TYR A 188 16.04 -2.53 0.10
N ASN A 189 15.90 -3.29 -0.99
CA ASN A 189 17.02 -3.65 -1.85
C ASN A 189 17.66 -2.43 -2.54
N ALA A 190 16.86 -1.44 -2.94
CA ALA A 190 17.33 -0.21 -3.56
C ALA A 190 18.13 0.68 -2.60
N PHE A 191 17.90 0.56 -1.30
CA PHE A 191 18.43 1.49 -0.29
C PHE A 191 19.30 0.84 0.79
N ARG A 192 19.45 -0.48 0.79
CA ARG A 192 20.23 -1.22 1.81
C ARG A 192 21.72 -0.85 1.83
N ASP A 193 22.23 -0.35 0.70
CA ASP A 193 23.64 -0.01 0.50
C ASP A 193 23.86 1.53 0.51
N ILE A 194 22.88 2.31 1.01
CA ILE A 194 22.96 3.77 1.10
C ILE A 194 23.38 4.19 2.52
N ASP A 195 24.54 4.85 2.63
CA ASP A 195 25.19 5.17 3.91
C ASP A 195 25.05 6.63 4.32
N THR A 196 24.78 7.54 3.38
CA THR A 196 24.55 8.96 3.70
C THR A 196 23.18 9.51 3.25
N PRO A 197 22.61 10.50 3.98
CA PRO A 197 21.40 11.22 3.54
C PRO A 197 21.52 11.83 2.14
N GLU A 198 22.73 12.19 1.72
CA GLU A 198 22.97 12.75 0.39
C GLU A 198 22.84 11.67 -0.70
N GLN A 199 23.40 10.49 -0.51
CA GLN A 199 23.17 9.34 -1.40
C GLN A 199 21.67 8.99 -1.49
N ALA A 200 20.95 9.03 -0.36
CA ALA A 200 19.49 8.81 -0.35
C ALA A 200 18.73 9.87 -1.18
N ARG A 201 19.14 11.15 -1.12
CA ARG A 201 18.59 12.20 -1.99
C ARG A 201 18.91 11.92 -3.45
N GLN A 202 20.15 11.60 -3.77
CA GLN A 202 20.60 11.32 -5.13
C GLN A 202 19.88 10.12 -5.75
N ALA A 203 19.57 9.09 -4.95
CA ALA A 203 18.83 7.93 -5.40
C ALA A 203 17.40 8.26 -5.89
N VAL A 204 16.86 9.42 -5.49
CA VAL A 204 15.56 9.95 -5.94
C VAL A 204 15.71 10.98 -7.06
N THR A 205 16.67 11.90 -6.92
CA THR A 205 16.77 13.07 -7.80
C THR A 205 17.40 12.74 -9.15
N LYS A 206 18.43 11.86 -9.18
CA LYS A 206 19.11 11.50 -10.42
C LYS A 206 18.22 10.67 -11.34
N ALA A 207 18.44 10.80 -12.65
CA ALA A 207 17.66 10.08 -13.67
C ALA A 207 17.89 8.56 -13.62
N ASP A 208 19.09 8.14 -13.25
CA ASP A 208 19.55 6.77 -13.02
C ASP A 208 19.47 6.35 -11.55
N GLY A 209 18.92 7.18 -10.66
CA GLY A 209 18.82 6.89 -9.24
C GLY A 209 17.99 5.63 -8.95
N ALA A 210 18.38 4.86 -7.93
CA ALA A 210 17.78 3.57 -7.59
C ALA A 210 16.25 3.60 -7.45
N TRP A 211 15.67 4.73 -7.00
CA TRP A 211 14.23 4.90 -6.89
C TRP A 211 13.50 4.79 -8.24
N ARG A 212 14.10 5.34 -9.30
CA ARG A 212 13.52 5.34 -10.66
C ARG A 212 13.65 3.99 -11.36
N GLN A 213 14.51 3.10 -10.85
CA GLN A 213 14.72 1.76 -11.38
C GLN A 213 13.81 0.70 -10.72
N MET A 214 13.07 1.07 -9.67
CA MET A 214 12.17 0.14 -8.97
C MET A 214 10.89 -0.24 -9.74
N PRO A 215 10.28 0.61 -10.60
CA PRO A 215 9.07 0.24 -11.32
C PRO A 215 9.18 -1.12 -12.03
N PRO A 216 8.12 -1.95 -11.99
CA PRO A 216 6.76 -1.62 -11.52
C PRO A 216 6.59 -1.68 -10.00
N TYR A 217 7.63 -1.85 -9.20
CA TYR A 217 7.55 -1.95 -7.74
C TYR A 217 7.63 -0.62 -7.01
N ALA A 218 6.87 -0.48 -5.92
CA ALA A 218 6.94 0.67 -5.02
C ALA A 218 6.43 0.28 -3.61
N ASN A 219 6.91 0.92 -2.54
CA ASN A 219 6.27 0.84 -1.23
C ASN A 219 5.16 1.89 -1.07
N CYS A 220 4.62 2.06 0.14
CA CYS A 220 3.58 3.07 0.44
C CYS A 220 4.02 4.49 0.05
N LEU A 221 5.27 4.88 0.32
CA LEU A 221 5.82 6.18 -0.07
C LEU A 221 5.86 6.34 -1.59
N GLY A 222 6.33 5.33 -2.32
CA GLY A 222 6.39 5.34 -3.78
C GLY A 222 5.04 5.47 -4.43
N MET A 223 4.09 4.63 -4.03
CA MET A 223 2.74 4.66 -4.58
C MET A 223 2.01 5.96 -4.23
N ALA A 224 2.13 6.46 -2.99
CA ALA A 224 1.53 7.73 -2.57
C ALA A 224 2.14 8.93 -3.34
N SER A 225 3.46 8.93 -3.54
CA SER A 225 4.14 9.97 -4.32
C SER A 225 3.72 9.96 -5.80
N ALA A 226 3.53 8.77 -6.38
CA ALA A 226 3.02 8.62 -7.73
C ALA A 226 1.60 9.18 -7.85
N CYS A 227 0.69 8.81 -6.93
CA CYS A 227 -0.66 9.35 -6.84
C CYS A 227 -0.66 10.89 -6.73
N CYS A 228 0.18 11.45 -5.87
CA CYS A 228 0.30 12.90 -5.72
C CYS A 228 0.79 13.58 -6.99
N SER A 229 1.80 13.01 -7.66
CA SER A 229 2.34 13.59 -8.89
C SER A 229 1.31 13.56 -10.03
N ALA A 230 0.64 12.42 -10.21
CA ALA A 230 -0.41 12.24 -11.21
C ALA A 230 -1.61 13.16 -10.95
N LEU A 231 -2.08 13.26 -9.69
CA LEU A 231 -3.18 14.11 -9.31
C LEU A 231 -2.86 15.59 -9.52
N ARG A 232 -1.67 16.05 -9.11
CA ARG A 232 -1.21 17.43 -9.39
C ARG A 232 -1.18 17.72 -10.87
N LYS A 233 -0.61 16.82 -11.68
CA LYS A 233 -0.53 16.97 -13.15
C LYS A 233 -1.93 17.10 -13.75
N ARG A 234 -2.86 16.21 -13.36
CA ARG A 234 -4.23 16.21 -13.86
C ARG A 234 -4.98 17.49 -13.48
N LEU A 235 -4.90 17.91 -12.22
CA LEU A 235 -5.58 19.12 -11.74
C LEU A 235 -5.03 20.40 -12.38
N ARG A 236 -3.72 20.49 -12.65
CA ARG A 236 -3.10 21.65 -13.34
C ARG A 236 -3.63 21.86 -14.76
N GLY A 237 -4.00 20.77 -15.44
CA GLY A 237 -4.58 20.81 -16.78
C GLY A 237 -6.04 21.24 -16.83
N LEU A 238 -6.70 21.42 -15.69
CA LEU A 238 -8.12 21.78 -15.60
C LEU A 238 -8.27 23.18 -15.01
N SER A 239 -8.63 24.17 -15.84
CA SER A 239 -8.67 25.59 -15.46
C SER A 239 -9.39 25.87 -14.14
N ARG A 240 -10.58 25.27 -13.94
CA ARG A 240 -11.38 25.43 -12.72
C ARG A 240 -10.80 24.74 -11.49
N LEU A 241 -9.97 23.71 -11.66
CA LEU A 241 -9.44 22.90 -10.56
C LEU A 241 -7.94 23.10 -10.30
N LYS A 242 -7.25 23.89 -11.14
CA LYS A 242 -5.81 24.15 -11.06
C LYS A 242 -5.35 24.57 -9.66
N ARG A 243 -6.17 25.35 -8.93
CA ARG A 243 -5.87 25.78 -7.54
C ARG A 243 -5.71 24.60 -6.58
N TYR A 244 -6.44 23.51 -6.79
CA TYR A 244 -6.37 22.31 -5.95
C TYR A 244 -5.10 21.50 -6.16
N ALA A 245 -4.39 21.69 -7.29
CA ALA A 245 -3.11 21.01 -7.50
C ALA A 245 -2.07 21.39 -6.44
N TYR A 246 -2.11 22.61 -5.92
CA TYR A 246 -1.25 22.98 -4.81
C TYR A 246 -1.63 22.22 -3.53
N ARG A 247 -2.94 21.95 -3.33
CA ARG A 247 -3.52 21.31 -2.12
C ARG A 247 -3.29 19.82 -2.02
N VAL A 248 -2.73 19.22 -3.07
CA VAL A 248 -2.30 17.83 -3.05
C VAL A 248 -1.05 17.73 -2.19
N GLU A 249 -1.12 16.93 -1.13
CA GLU A 249 -0.06 16.78 -0.13
C GLU A 249 0.36 15.32 -0.01
N LEU A 250 1.67 15.10 0.10
CA LEU A 250 2.24 13.82 0.46
C LEU A 250 2.46 13.82 1.97
N VAL A 251 1.78 12.93 2.68
CA VAL A 251 1.75 12.93 4.15
C VAL A 251 2.10 11.55 4.71
N THR A 252 2.49 11.52 5.99
CA THR A 252 2.81 10.31 6.74
C THR A 252 2.13 10.30 8.12
N ASP A 253 1.80 9.12 8.61
CA ASP A 253 1.32 8.88 9.99
C ASP A 253 2.42 9.08 11.05
N SER A 254 3.68 9.11 10.64
CA SER A 254 4.80 9.45 11.50
C SER A 254 4.90 10.96 11.69
N TRP A 255 4.06 11.53 12.56
CA TRP A 255 3.98 12.99 12.79
C TRP A 255 5.35 13.65 13.03
N ARG A 256 6.17 13.02 13.87
CA ARG A 256 7.53 13.51 14.18
C ARG A 256 8.53 13.25 13.06
N GLN A 257 8.21 12.40 12.10
CA GLN A 257 9.12 11.91 11.05
C GLN A 257 10.43 11.36 11.62
N ALA A 258 10.33 10.78 12.82
CA ALA A 258 11.41 10.13 13.53
C ALA A 258 11.05 8.65 13.63
N THR A 259 10.95 8.00 12.47
CA THR A 259 10.52 6.60 12.41
C THR A 259 11.63 5.70 12.93
N THR A 260 11.29 4.65 13.67
CA THR A 260 12.26 3.70 14.24
C THR A 260 12.54 2.51 13.33
N HIS A 261 11.64 2.22 12.39
CA HIS A 261 11.75 1.18 11.36
C HIS A 261 10.80 1.47 10.19
N ASP A 262 11.08 0.91 9.02
CA ASP A 262 10.30 1.12 7.79
C ASP A 262 8.82 0.74 7.91
N LEU A 263 8.48 -0.30 8.70
CA LEU A 263 7.08 -0.69 8.93
C LEU A 263 6.25 0.31 9.76
N ALA A 264 6.88 1.31 10.40
CA ALA A 264 6.21 2.36 11.18
C ALA A 264 6.10 3.66 10.37
N TYR A 265 6.34 3.57 9.06
CA TYR A 265 6.22 4.68 8.13
C TYR A 265 5.16 4.36 7.09
N HIS A 266 3.92 4.79 7.34
CA HIS A 266 2.88 4.76 6.33
C HIS A 266 2.81 6.13 5.64
N CYS A 267 2.59 6.11 4.33
CA CYS A 267 2.54 7.31 3.51
C CYS A 267 1.30 7.24 2.63
N ILE A 268 0.61 8.37 2.52
CA ILE A 268 -0.60 8.52 1.72
C ILE A 268 -0.57 9.86 0.99
N CYS A 269 -1.37 9.97 -0.07
CA CYS A 269 -1.61 11.23 -0.74
C CYS A 269 -2.96 11.78 -0.31
N ILE A 270 -3.05 13.08 0.00
CA ILE A 270 -4.31 13.70 0.42
C ILE A 270 -4.57 15.03 -0.27
N ILE A 271 -5.82 15.47 -0.22
CA ILE A 271 -6.24 16.86 -0.46
C ILE A 271 -7.04 17.31 0.76
N ARG A 272 -6.52 18.28 1.50
CA ARG A 272 -7.24 18.95 2.58
C ARG A 272 -8.19 20.02 2.00
N LEU A 273 -9.47 19.88 2.28
CA LEU A 273 -10.54 20.81 1.92
C LEU A 273 -11.16 21.40 3.20
N ASP A 274 -11.94 22.45 3.07
CA ASP A 274 -12.48 23.18 4.23
C ASP A 274 -13.42 22.30 5.07
N GLN A 275 -14.25 21.49 4.39
CA GLN A 275 -15.28 20.64 4.97
C GLN A 275 -15.02 19.13 4.79
N SER A 276 -13.94 18.75 4.10
CA SER A 276 -13.59 17.33 3.93
C SER A 276 -12.12 17.11 3.62
N CYS A 277 -11.68 15.86 3.66
CA CYS A 277 -10.37 15.43 3.20
C CYS A 277 -10.56 14.30 2.19
N ILE A 278 -9.91 14.42 1.03
CA ILE A 278 -9.84 13.34 0.04
C ILE A 278 -8.53 12.60 0.26
N ILE A 279 -8.60 11.29 0.44
CA ILE A 279 -7.48 10.41 0.79
C ILE A 279 -7.26 9.41 -0.35
N LEU A 280 -6.03 9.32 -0.82
CA LEU A 280 -5.55 8.32 -1.74
C LEU A 280 -4.49 7.47 -1.02
N ASP A 281 -4.93 6.33 -0.50
CA ASP A 281 -4.06 5.31 0.09
C ASP A 281 -4.04 4.08 -0.82
N PRO A 282 -3.10 4.01 -1.78
CA PRO A 282 -3.06 2.95 -2.77
C PRO A 282 -2.72 1.57 -2.21
N VAL A 283 -2.21 1.48 -0.98
CA VAL A 283 -1.79 0.22 -0.36
C VAL A 283 -2.96 -0.42 0.38
N SER A 284 -3.67 0.35 1.20
CA SER A 284 -4.72 -0.17 2.08
C SER A 284 -6.12 -0.05 1.50
N HIS A 285 -6.32 0.91 0.59
CA HIS A 285 -7.64 1.22 0.05
C HIS A 285 -7.71 0.99 -1.46
N ARG A 286 -8.90 0.58 -1.88
CA ARG A 286 -9.17 0.17 -3.25
C ARG A 286 -9.36 1.34 -4.21
N GLY A 287 -9.81 2.48 -3.68
CA GLY A 287 -10.09 3.72 -4.39
C GLY A 287 -10.00 4.89 -3.41
N ALA A 288 -10.28 6.10 -3.89
CA ALA A 288 -10.18 7.29 -3.06
C ALA A 288 -11.25 7.26 -1.95
N GLN A 289 -10.92 7.82 -0.79
CA GLN A 289 -11.84 8.00 0.32
C GLN A 289 -12.09 9.48 0.56
N ARG A 290 -13.32 9.87 0.90
CA ARG A 290 -13.65 11.22 1.35
C ARG A 290 -14.15 11.19 2.78
N VAL A 291 -13.50 11.96 3.65
CA VAL A 291 -13.83 12.05 5.07
C VAL A 291 -14.27 13.48 5.35
N TYR A 292 -15.51 13.68 5.78
CA TYR A 292 -16.01 15.02 6.10
C TYR A 292 -15.46 15.50 7.45
N LEU A 293 -15.39 16.82 7.60
CA LEU A 293 -15.00 17.45 8.85
C LEU A 293 -15.96 17.02 9.97
N ASN A 294 -15.39 16.69 11.13
CA ASN A 294 -16.10 16.16 12.29
C ASN A 294 -16.77 14.80 12.07
N GLN A 295 -16.42 14.06 11.00
CA GLN A 295 -16.91 12.71 10.74
C GLN A 295 -15.79 11.67 10.84
N ILE A 296 -16.20 10.46 11.23
CA ILE A 296 -15.37 9.25 11.21
C ILE A 296 -15.79 8.41 10.01
N GLY A 297 -14.81 7.85 9.32
CA GLY A 297 -14.99 6.94 8.21
C GLY A 297 -14.91 7.64 6.85
N GLY A 298 -14.30 6.93 5.91
CA GLY A 298 -14.27 7.33 4.50
C GLY A 298 -15.54 6.94 3.77
N TYR A 299 -16.12 7.89 3.03
CA TYR A 299 -16.99 7.59 1.90
C TYR A 299 -16.14 7.14 0.72
N SER A 300 -16.48 5.99 0.14
CA SER A 300 -15.84 5.43 -1.05
C SER A 300 -16.81 5.45 -2.23
N VAL A 301 -16.31 5.66 -3.45
CA VAL A 301 -17.11 5.49 -4.68
C VAL A 301 -17.60 4.04 -4.81
N ASP A 302 -16.79 3.07 -4.39
CA ASP A 302 -17.16 1.66 -4.38
C ASP A 302 -17.87 1.31 -3.05
N ARG A 303 -19.18 1.08 -3.15
CA ARG A 303 -20.09 0.75 -2.03
C ARG A 303 -19.82 -0.62 -1.41
N ASN A 304 -19.07 -1.50 -2.11
CA ASN A 304 -18.75 -2.85 -1.62
C ASN A 304 -17.52 -2.87 -0.71
N ILE A 305 -16.84 -1.74 -0.55
CA ILE A 305 -15.73 -1.62 0.38
C ILE A 305 -16.33 -1.32 1.75
N PRO A 306 -16.03 -2.12 2.79
CA PRO A 306 -16.35 -1.74 4.16
C PRO A 306 -15.90 -0.29 4.35
N ARG A 307 -16.82 0.61 4.75
CA ARG A 307 -16.47 2.02 5.01
C ARG A 307 -15.14 2.02 5.74
N GLY A 308 -14.12 2.68 5.19
CA GLY A 308 -12.79 2.65 5.80
C GLY A 308 -12.89 3.30 7.17
N MET A 309 -13.13 2.49 8.22
CA MET A 309 -13.48 2.95 9.57
C MET A 309 -12.26 3.51 10.33
N ARG A 310 -11.23 3.95 9.59
CA ARG A 310 -9.92 4.28 10.14
C ARG A 310 -9.58 5.75 10.07
N TRP A 311 -10.39 6.60 9.46
CA TRP A 311 -10.02 8.00 9.26
C TRP A 311 -10.98 8.92 9.99
N ALA A 312 -10.45 9.96 10.63
CA ALA A 312 -11.23 11.09 11.09
C ALA A 312 -10.58 12.40 10.61
N TYR A 313 -11.42 13.32 10.14
CA TYR A 313 -11.00 14.65 9.74
C TYR A 313 -11.50 15.66 10.76
N VAL A 314 -10.59 16.26 11.50
CA VAL A 314 -10.91 17.03 12.72
C VAL A 314 -10.33 18.46 12.64
N PRO A 315 -11.00 19.43 13.28
CA PRO A 315 -10.41 20.74 13.50
C PRO A 315 -9.23 20.61 14.47
N GLY A 316 -8.14 21.28 14.13
CA GLY A 316 -6.96 21.43 14.96
C GLY A 316 -6.80 22.87 15.47
N PRO A 317 -5.74 23.14 16.25
CA PRO A 317 -5.43 24.48 16.73
C PRO A 317 -5.35 25.48 15.58
N ARG A 318 -5.84 26.71 15.80
CA ARG A 318 -5.80 27.81 14.82
C ARG A 318 -6.50 27.45 13.50
N ASN A 319 -7.64 26.77 13.58
CA ASN A 319 -8.39 26.29 12.42
C ASN A 319 -7.62 25.35 11.49
N ALA A 320 -6.50 24.75 11.93
CA ALA A 320 -5.85 23.71 11.16
C ALA A 320 -6.83 22.56 10.87
N ARG A 321 -6.64 21.86 9.76
CA ARG A 321 -7.44 20.68 9.44
C ARG A 321 -6.57 19.44 9.48
N LEU A 322 -6.88 18.56 10.43
CA LEU A 322 -6.04 17.41 10.74
C LEU A 322 -6.74 16.14 10.27
N LEU A 323 -5.99 15.30 9.58
CA LEU A 323 -6.38 13.91 9.32
C LEU A 323 -5.69 13.05 10.37
N VAL A 324 -6.44 12.19 11.04
CA VAL A 324 -5.92 11.25 12.04
C VAL A 324 -6.41 9.85 11.73
N GLU A 325 -5.65 8.83 12.13
CA GLU A 325 -6.15 7.45 12.16
C GLU A 325 -6.96 7.21 13.44
N TYR A 326 -8.17 6.67 13.29
CA TYR A 326 -9.02 6.19 14.35
C TYR A 326 -8.93 4.66 14.41
N ALA A 327 -8.47 4.12 15.52
CA ALA A 327 -8.43 2.68 15.73
C ALA A 327 -9.54 2.26 16.71
N PRO A 328 -10.50 1.40 16.35
CA PRO A 328 -11.23 0.66 17.35
C PRO A 328 -10.30 -0.45 17.85
N LEU A 329 -9.44 -0.16 18.83
CA LEU A 329 -8.67 -1.21 19.48
C LEU A 329 -9.52 -2.01 20.50
N TYR A 330 -10.74 -1.55 20.81
CA TYR A 330 -11.70 -2.28 21.64
C TYR A 330 -13.14 -2.12 21.09
N PRO A 331 -13.88 -3.22 20.85
CA PRO A 331 -15.21 -3.20 20.23
C PRO A 331 -16.38 -2.74 21.14
N GLU A 332 -16.15 -2.36 22.39
CA GLU A 332 -17.25 -2.17 23.37
C GLU A 332 -17.53 -0.75 23.87
N LEU A 333 -16.90 0.31 23.35
CA LEU A 333 -17.22 1.67 23.82
C LEU A 333 -17.65 2.59 22.67
N ALA A 334 -18.94 2.93 22.71
CA ALA A 334 -19.60 3.86 21.81
C ALA A 334 -19.00 5.28 21.88
N LEU A 335 -19.01 5.93 20.71
CA LEU A 335 -18.37 7.20 20.37
C LEU A 335 -19.10 8.45 20.89
N PRO A 336 -18.36 9.54 21.19
CA PRO A 336 -18.83 10.87 20.80
C PRO A 336 -17.71 11.82 20.31
N ARG A 337 -18.00 12.45 19.16
CA ARG A 337 -17.55 13.73 18.55
C ARG A 337 -16.33 14.51 19.11
N PRO A 338 -15.62 15.29 18.26
CA PRO A 338 -14.67 16.30 18.74
C PRO A 338 -15.37 17.36 19.61
N ILE A 339 -14.69 17.75 20.69
CA ILE A 339 -15.20 18.64 21.74
C ILE A 339 -15.47 20.04 21.16
N THR A 340 -16.76 20.39 21.08
CA THR A 340 -17.23 21.77 21.28
C THR A 340 -18.34 21.70 22.32
N GLY A 341 -17.98 21.89 23.60
CA GLY A 341 -18.93 21.97 24.71
C GLY A 341 -18.49 21.21 25.96
N ASP A 342 -18.70 21.83 27.10
CA ASP A 342 -18.48 21.28 28.45
C ASP A 342 -19.29 19.99 28.63
N LEU A 343 -18.65 18.83 28.53
CA LEU A 343 -19.25 17.54 28.87
C LEU A 343 -18.30 16.73 29.78
N PRO A 344 -18.87 15.90 30.68
CA PRO A 344 -18.16 15.28 31.80
C PRO A 344 -17.10 14.26 31.36
N GLU A 345 -16.06 14.11 32.19
CA GLU A 345 -14.79 13.35 32.03
C GLU A 345 -14.86 11.91 31.48
N ALA A 346 -16.03 11.31 31.26
CA ALA A 346 -16.19 9.89 30.94
C ALA A 346 -15.97 9.52 29.45
N LEU A 347 -15.57 10.44 28.57
CA LEU A 347 -15.54 10.26 27.12
C LEU A 347 -14.21 10.65 26.46
N ALA A 348 -13.08 10.29 27.09
CA ALA A 348 -11.75 10.52 26.52
C ALA A 348 -11.49 9.61 25.30
N ILE A 349 -11.67 10.15 24.08
CA ILE A 349 -11.23 9.51 22.84
C ILE A 349 -9.73 9.76 22.64
N SER A 350 -8.95 8.70 22.46
CA SER A 350 -7.55 8.78 22.03
C SER A 350 -7.45 8.63 20.51
N TYR A 351 -6.87 9.62 19.83
CA TYR A 351 -6.48 9.51 18.42
C TYR A 351 -5.00 9.11 18.29
N SER A 352 -4.63 8.60 17.12
CA SER A 352 -3.22 8.56 16.72
C SER A 352 -2.66 9.98 16.51
N ASP A 353 -1.34 10.07 16.42
CA ASP A 353 -0.68 11.29 15.94
C ASP A 353 -1.23 11.69 14.55
N PRO A 354 -1.44 13.00 14.27
CA PRO A 354 -1.96 13.43 12.98
C PRO A 354 -1.04 13.10 11.81
N PHE A 355 -1.61 13.03 10.61
CA PHE A 355 -0.82 12.91 9.39
C PHE A 355 -0.06 14.21 9.11
N ALA A 356 1.27 14.13 9.09
CA ALA A 356 2.15 15.27 8.80
C ALA A 356 2.57 15.29 7.33
N ILE A 357 2.69 16.48 6.75
CA ILE A 357 3.36 16.66 5.45
C ILE A 357 4.82 16.21 5.57
N ILE A 358 5.27 15.35 4.65
CA ILE A 358 6.65 14.86 4.65
C ILE A 358 7.61 16.04 4.39
N LYS A 359 8.51 16.30 5.34
CA LYS A 359 9.52 17.36 5.23
C LYS A 359 10.45 17.05 4.06
N GLY A 360 10.71 18.02 3.19
CA GLY A 360 11.52 17.78 1.98
C GLY A 360 10.83 16.90 0.92
N GLY A 361 9.52 16.66 1.04
CA GLY A 361 8.75 15.90 0.06
C GLY A 361 9.23 14.45 -0.07
N LEU A 362 9.25 13.94 -1.31
CA LEU A 362 9.66 12.56 -1.57
C LEU A 362 11.08 12.26 -1.08
N ALA A 363 12.03 13.15 -1.34
CA ALA A 363 13.43 12.96 -0.96
C ALA A 363 13.60 12.85 0.55
N GLY A 364 12.91 13.70 1.33
CA GLY A 364 12.92 13.58 2.78
C GLY A 364 12.19 12.34 3.30
N GLY A 365 11.14 11.88 2.60
CA GLY A 365 10.51 10.60 2.90
C GLY A 365 11.45 9.41 2.70
N VAL A 366 12.25 9.42 1.64
CA VAL A 366 13.28 8.40 1.41
C VAL A 366 14.37 8.48 2.48
N ILE A 367 14.83 9.67 2.86
CA ILE A 367 15.77 9.83 3.99
C ILE A 367 15.20 9.20 5.26
N ASN A 368 13.93 9.47 5.61
CA ASN A 368 13.30 8.90 6.81
C ASN A 368 13.21 7.36 6.77
N LEU A 369 13.02 6.78 5.58
CA LEU A 369 12.99 5.34 5.38
C LEU A 369 14.39 4.69 5.47
N THR A 370 15.40 5.33 4.89
CA THR A 370 16.78 4.83 4.86
C THR A 370 17.48 5.02 6.20
N TYR A 371 17.17 6.11 6.92
CA TYR A 371 17.77 6.47 8.22
C TYR A 371 16.72 6.53 9.34
N PRO A 372 16.22 5.39 9.85
CA PRO A 372 15.35 5.44 10.99
C PRO A 372 16.07 6.04 12.21
N SER A 373 15.41 6.98 12.88
CA SER A 373 15.87 7.73 14.06
C SER A 373 16.32 6.88 15.26
N SER A 374 16.08 5.56 15.24
CA SER A 374 16.59 4.63 16.25
C SER A 374 18.12 4.48 16.22
N GLY A 375 18.82 5.19 15.32
CA GLY A 375 20.20 5.67 15.47
C GLY A 375 21.31 4.62 15.49
N ARG A 376 21.01 3.32 15.65
CA ARG A 376 22.01 2.25 15.76
C ARG A 376 21.57 0.87 15.26
N ARG A 377 20.37 0.73 14.68
CA ARG A 377 19.79 -0.62 14.46
C ARG A 377 19.56 -1.03 13.01
N TYR A 378 19.52 -0.10 12.06
CA TYR A 378 19.47 -0.42 10.62
C TYR A 378 20.78 -0.13 9.89
N ALA A 379 21.57 0.82 10.40
CA ALA A 379 22.89 1.15 9.89
C ALA A 379 23.96 0.57 10.82
N SER A 380 24.41 -0.64 10.56
CA SER A 380 25.83 -0.94 10.74
C SER A 380 26.34 -1.50 9.42
N LYS A 381 27.65 -1.38 9.15
CA LYS A 381 28.33 -2.05 8.02
C LYS A 381 28.05 -3.56 7.95
N HIS A 382 27.47 -4.14 9.01
CA HIS A 382 27.03 -5.53 9.13
C HIS A 382 25.60 -5.65 9.72
N GLY A 383 24.71 -4.69 9.41
CA GLY A 383 23.44 -4.37 10.09
C GLY A 383 22.48 -5.52 10.43
N ARG A 384 21.49 -5.24 11.30
CA ARG A 384 20.40 -6.20 11.59
C ARG A 384 19.69 -6.57 10.29
N PHE A 385 19.56 -7.87 10.05
CA PHE A 385 18.88 -8.43 8.88
C PHE A 385 17.54 -7.76 8.66
N PRO A 386 17.16 -7.52 7.39
CA PRO A 386 15.80 -7.12 7.11
C PRO A 386 14.86 -8.13 7.78
N SER A 387 13.80 -7.62 8.41
CA SER A 387 12.71 -8.46 8.85
C SER A 387 12.01 -9.10 7.64
N ARG A 388 10.89 -9.76 7.87
CA ARG A 388 10.01 -10.19 6.78
C ARG A 388 9.71 -9.02 5.84
N ARG A 389 9.93 -9.23 4.54
CA ARG A 389 9.48 -8.34 3.47
C ARG A 389 8.30 -8.96 2.73
N THR A 390 7.53 -8.12 2.06
CA THR A 390 6.26 -8.46 1.42
C THR A 390 6.18 -7.77 0.06
N ILE A 391 5.76 -8.53 -0.93
CA ILE A 391 5.34 -8.06 -2.25
C ILE A 391 3.87 -8.46 -2.43
N ASN A 392 3.02 -7.49 -2.75
CA ASN A 392 1.63 -7.76 -3.13
C ASN A 392 1.52 -7.66 -4.64
N MET A 393 1.12 -8.77 -5.25
CA MET A 393 0.91 -8.88 -6.68
C MET A 393 -0.51 -8.42 -7.00
N MET A 394 -0.62 -7.61 -8.03
CA MET A 394 -1.87 -7.06 -8.55
C MET A 394 -1.94 -7.39 -10.03
N SER A 395 -3.11 -7.75 -10.53
CA SER A 395 -3.32 -8.06 -11.95
C SER A 395 -4.70 -7.52 -12.38
N ILE A 396 -4.82 -7.16 -13.65
CA ILE A 396 -6.08 -6.73 -14.25
C ILE A 396 -6.73 -7.95 -14.90
N TRP A 397 -7.95 -8.27 -14.49
CA TRP A 397 -8.72 -9.34 -15.08
C TRP A 397 -9.88 -8.77 -15.89
N ASP A 398 -10.14 -9.36 -17.04
CA ASP A 398 -11.29 -9.08 -17.92
C ASP A 398 -12.60 -9.68 -17.38
N ARG A 399 -12.51 -10.46 -16.31
CA ARG A 399 -13.63 -11.17 -15.71
C ARG A 399 -13.69 -10.95 -14.20
N GLN A 400 -14.90 -10.95 -13.70
CA GLN A 400 -15.15 -10.82 -12.27
C GLN A 400 -14.62 -12.08 -11.56
N PRO A 401 -13.72 -11.94 -10.57
CA PRO A 401 -13.28 -13.09 -9.80
C PRO A 401 -14.41 -13.63 -8.91
N SER A 402 -14.41 -14.94 -8.66
CA SER A 402 -15.41 -15.59 -7.80
C SER A 402 -15.40 -15.06 -6.35
N PHE A 403 -14.27 -14.51 -5.91
CA PHE A 403 -14.09 -13.96 -4.57
C PHE A 403 -14.45 -12.47 -4.48
N LYS A 404 -15.40 -12.11 -3.62
CA LYS A 404 -15.81 -10.69 -3.44
C LYS A 404 -14.81 -9.80 -2.66
N SER A 405 -13.91 -10.40 -1.88
CA SER A 405 -13.13 -9.67 -0.88
C SER A 405 -11.80 -9.08 -1.35
N ILE A 406 -11.36 -9.29 -2.60
CA ILE A 406 -9.99 -8.91 -3.03
C ILE A 406 -9.89 -8.29 -4.43
N TYR A 407 -10.96 -7.67 -4.97
CA TYR A 407 -10.89 -6.94 -6.24
C TYR A 407 -11.57 -5.57 -6.21
N SER A 408 -11.16 -4.69 -7.12
CA SER A 408 -11.82 -3.42 -7.46
C SER A 408 -12.28 -3.44 -8.90
N VAL A 409 -13.35 -2.73 -9.25
CA VAL A 409 -13.68 -2.44 -10.66
C VAL A 409 -12.72 -1.35 -11.13
N ALA A 410 -11.85 -1.66 -12.09
CA ALA A 410 -10.85 -0.77 -12.65
C ALA A 410 -11.46 0.17 -13.71
N THR A 411 -12.32 -0.36 -14.57
CA THR A 411 -13.00 0.41 -15.62
C THR A 411 -14.51 0.21 -15.57
N LYS A 412 -15.26 1.29 -15.78
CA LYS A 412 -16.73 1.28 -15.89
C LYS A 412 -17.23 1.17 -17.34
N SER A 413 -16.37 0.69 -18.25
CA SER A 413 -16.69 0.49 -19.68
C SER A 413 -17.67 -0.66 -19.90
N LYS A 414 -18.13 -0.83 -21.14
CA LYS A 414 -18.97 -1.96 -21.58
C LYS A 414 -18.34 -3.33 -21.24
N SER A 415 -17.02 -3.40 -21.22
CA SER A 415 -16.24 -4.53 -20.70
C SER A 415 -15.58 -4.07 -19.40
N PRO A 416 -16.09 -4.45 -18.22
CA PRO A 416 -15.49 -4.04 -16.96
C PRO A 416 -14.19 -4.82 -16.71
N GLU A 417 -13.12 -4.10 -16.39
CA GLU A 417 -11.89 -4.70 -15.91
C GLU A 417 -11.87 -4.71 -14.38
N PHE A 418 -11.25 -5.74 -13.80
CA PHE A 418 -11.19 -5.97 -12.36
C PHE A 418 -9.73 -5.96 -11.91
N LEU A 419 -9.36 -5.01 -11.06
CA LEU A 419 -8.04 -4.98 -10.42
C LEU A 419 -8.07 -5.96 -9.24
N VAL A 420 -7.35 -7.07 -9.35
CA VAL A 420 -7.34 -8.18 -8.39
C VAL A 420 -6.02 -8.24 -7.64
N SER A 421 -6.08 -8.38 -6.31
CA SER A 421 -4.90 -8.77 -5.53
C SER A 421 -4.70 -10.28 -5.65
N THR A 422 -3.80 -10.69 -6.53
CA THR A 422 -3.68 -12.09 -6.97
C THR A 422 -2.86 -12.95 -6.02
N ALA A 423 -1.73 -12.47 -5.53
CA ALA A 423 -0.88 -13.22 -4.61
C ALA A 423 -0.06 -12.30 -3.71
N THR A 424 0.47 -12.86 -2.63
CA THR A 424 1.40 -12.18 -1.73
C THR A 424 2.66 -13.00 -1.58
N LEU A 425 3.81 -12.47 -2.00
CA LEU A 425 5.11 -13.09 -1.76
C LEU A 425 5.72 -12.52 -0.47
N ARG A 426 5.95 -13.39 0.51
CA ARG A 426 6.66 -13.09 1.76
C ARG A 426 8.09 -13.59 1.67
N VAL A 427 9.02 -12.67 1.90
CA VAL A 427 10.46 -12.90 1.89
C VAL A 427 10.95 -12.91 3.34
N ASN A 428 11.24 -14.09 3.88
CA ASN A 428 11.63 -14.26 5.28
C ASN A 428 13.14 -14.46 5.38
N PHE A 429 13.85 -13.44 5.85
CA PHE A 429 15.29 -13.51 6.12
C PHE A 429 15.66 -14.12 7.49
N GLY A 430 14.71 -14.12 8.43
CA GLY A 430 14.90 -14.64 9.79
C GLY A 430 15.06 -16.17 9.85
N PRO A 431 15.03 -16.79 11.04
CA PRO A 431 15.42 -18.20 11.24
C PRO A 431 14.68 -19.22 10.36
N ARG A 432 13.41 -18.94 10.00
CA ARG A 432 12.62 -19.81 9.12
C ARG A 432 13.16 -19.86 7.68
N ARG A 433 13.90 -18.82 7.24
CA ARG A 433 14.53 -18.64 5.93
C ARG A 433 13.68 -19.21 4.79
N SER A 434 12.76 -18.41 4.28
CA SER A 434 11.82 -18.92 3.28
C SER A 434 11.26 -17.85 2.34
N LEU A 435 10.91 -18.29 1.15
CA LEU A 435 9.99 -17.60 0.24
C LEU A 435 8.62 -18.27 0.36
N VAL A 436 7.59 -17.49 0.67
CA VAL A 436 6.21 -18.00 0.78
C VAL A 436 5.31 -17.18 -0.12
N MET A 437 4.76 -17.81 -1.15
CA MET A 437 3.70 -17.21 -1.96
C MET A 437 2.35 -17.68 -1.45
N GLU A 438 1.60 -16.75 -0.87
CA GLU A 438 0.27 -16.97 -0.29
C GLU A 438 -0.81 -16.46 -1.26
N ARG A 439 -2.04 -16.96 -1.08
CA ARG A 439 -3.26 -16.49 -1.75
C ARG A 439 -3.32 -16.71 -3.25
N ILE A 440 -2.57 -17.66 -3.81
CA ILE A 440 -2.59 -17.96 -5.25
C ILE A 440 -4.01 -18.42 -5.64
N PRO A 441 -4.72 -17.79 -6.59
CA PRO A 441 -6.13 -18.09 -6.85
C PRO A 441 -6.28 -19.44 -7.55
N CYS A 442 -6.89 -20.42 -6.87
CA CYS A 442 -7.03 -21.77 -7.41
C CYS A 442 -8.11 -21.81 -8.50
N ALA A 443 -9.38 -21.66 -8.12
CA ALA A 443 -10.51 -21.78 -9.04
C ALA A 443 -10.49 -20.72 -10.16
N ASP A 444 -10.13 -19.48 -9.83
CA ASP A 444 -10.20 -18.38 -10.78
C ASP A 444 -8.99 -18.25 -11.71
N TRP A 445 -7.86 -18.91 -11.41
CA TRP A 445 -6.64 -18.75 -12.19
C TRP A 445 -5.88 -20.06 -12.42
N LEU A 446 -5.44 -20.79 -11.37
CA LEU A 446 -4.69 -22.05 -11.54
C LEU A 446 -5.49 -23.16 -12.23
N ALA A 447 -6.79 -23.27 -11.97
CA ALA A 447 -7.65 -24.34 -12.50
C ALA A 447 -7.98 -24.17 -14.00
N ARG A 448 -7.58 -23.05 -14.61
CA ARG A 448 -7.80 -22.81 -16.03
C ARG A 448 -6.91 -23.72 -16.89
N PRO A 449 -7.36 -24.14 -18.09
CA PRO A 449 -6.57 -25.00 -18.97
C PRO A 449 -5.16 -24.49 -19.24
N GLU A 450 -5.02 -23.18 -19.48
CA GLU A 450 -3.73 -22.53 -19.77
C GLU A 450 -2.74 -22.58 -18.59
N ASN A 451 -3.22 -22.64 -17.35
CA ASN A 451 -2.39 -22.65 -16.13
C ASN A 451 -2.30 -24.03 -15.47
N ARG A 452 -2.91 -25.05 -16.07
CA ARG A 452 -3.01 -26.40 -15.49
C ARG A 452 -1.63 -27.00 -15.17
N HIS A 453 -0.64 -26.76 -16.03
CA HIS A 453 0.73 -27.21 -15.81
C HIS A 453 1.34 -26.64 -14.51
N LEU A 454 1.08 -25.37 -14.18
CA LEU A 454 1.53 -24.76 -12.92
C LEU A 454 0.86 -25.40 -11.70
N LEU A 455 -0.42 -25.77 -11.82
CA LEU A 455 -1.13 -26.49 -10.77
C LEU A 455 -0.51 -27.87 -10.54
N GLU A 456 -0.23 -28.62 -11.61
CA GLU A 456 0.40 -29.94 -11.55
C GLU A 456 1.80 -29.87 -10.93
N ASP A 457 2.62 -28.89 -11.32
CA ASP A 457 3.93 -28.64 -10.72
C ASP A 457 3.84 -28.24 -9.24
N LEU A 458 2.85 -27.42 -8.88
CA LEU A 458 2.61 -27.02 -7.50
C LEU A 458 2.22 -28.23 -6.63
N ILE A 459 1.37 -29.12 -7.14
CA ILE A 459 1.00 -30.37 -6.47
C ILE A 459 2.24 -31.23 -6.27
N ALA A 460 2.99 -31.47 -7.35
CA ALA A 460 4.21 -32.29 -7.32
C ALA A 460 5.26 -31.73 -6.34
N TYR A 461 5.38 -30.41 -6.23
CA TYR A 461 6.33 -29.76 -5.32
C TYR A 461 5.88 -29.80 -3.84
N THR A 462 4.60 -29.51 -3.58
CA THR A 462 4.08 -29.33 -2.21
C THR A 462 3.66 -30.62 -1.51
N SER A 463 3.13 -31.60 -2.24
CA SER A 463 2.69 -32.85 -1.63
C SER A 463 2.63 -33.99 -2.66
N PRO A 464 3.64 -34.88 -2.70
CA PRO A 464 3.57 -36.07 -3.57
C PRO A 464 2.52 -37.10 -3.12
N VAL A 465 1.90 -36.95 -1.94
CA VAL A 465 1.06 -38.00 -1.30
C VAL A 465 -0.40 -37.58 -1.14
N SER A 466 -0.78 -36.36 -1.54
CA SER A 466 -2.11 -35.82 -1.24
C SER A 466 -2.98 -35.69 -2.49
N THR A 467 -4.02 -36.52 -2.55
CA THR A 467 -5.18 -36.41 -3.45
C THR A 467 -6.08 -35.21 -3.10
N ASN A 468 -5.51 -34.13 -2.54
CA ASN A 468 -6.26 -32.93 -2.22
C ASN A 468 -6.96 -32.43 -3.48
N ASP A 469 -8.27 -32.20 -3.36
CA ASP A 469 -9.01 -31.48 -4.39
C ASP A 469 -8.58 -29.99 -4.35
N TRP A 470 -7.54 -29.67 -5.12
CA TRP A 470 -7.01 -28.31 -5.20
C TRP A 470 -7.96 -27.36 -5.91
N ILE A 471 -8.91 -27.89 -6.70
CA ILE A 471 -9.88 -27.11 -7.46
C ILE A 471 -10.96 -26.54 -6.53
N SER A 472 -11.35 -27.28 -5.48
CA SER A 472 -12.29 -26.74 -4.47
C SER A 472 -11.67 -25.76 -3.48
N LYS A 473 -10.33 -25.71 -3.38
CA LYS A 473 -9.68 -24.68 -2.56
C LYS A 473 -9.87 -23.31 -3.20
N ARG A 474 -10.12 -22.30 -2.38
CA ARG A 474 -10.18 -20.91 -2.85
C ARG A 474 -8.79 -20.37 -3.21
N PHE A 475 -7.80 -20.70 -2.39
CA PHE A 475 -6.42 -20.24 -2.55
C PHE A 475 -5.42 -21.35 -2.26
N ALA A 476 -4.31 -21.32 -2.98
CA ALA A 476 -3.13 -22.14 -2.70
C ALA A 476 -2.04 -21.34 -1.98
N THR A 477 -1.06 -22.05 -1.45
CA THR A 477 0.16 -21.48 -0.87
C THR A 477 1.34 -22.37 -1.25
N CYS A 478 2.45 -21.75 -1.66
CA CYS A 478 3.69 -22.43 -1.98
C CYS A 478 4.81 -21.87 -1.09
N GLU A 479 5.60 -22.75 -0.47
CA GLU A 479 6.72 -22.36 0.39
C GLU A 479 8.02 -23.04 -0.06
N VAL A 480 9.06 -22.24 -0.26
CA VAL A 480 10.44 -22.68 -0.43
C VAL A 480 11.18 -22.40 0.86
N ARG A 481 11.58 -23.46 1.59
CA ARG A 481 12.35 -23.35 2.84
C ARG A 481 13.82 -23.64 2.58
N PHE A 482 14.69 -22.80 3.12
CA PHE A 482 16.14 -22.93 3.03
C PHE A 482 16.70 -23.47 4.36
N ARG A 483 16.77 -24.81 4.49
CA ARG A 483 16.99 -25.47 5.80
C ARG A 483 18.45 -25.52 6.24
N ASN A 484 19.36 -25.85 5.33
CA ASN A 484 20.77 -26.05 5.67
C ASN A 484 21.55 -24.75 5.42
N TRP A 485 21.84 -24.01 6.50
CA TRP A 485 22.52 -22.72 6.44
C TRP A 485 23.92 -22.82 5.86
N SER A 486 24.80 -23.63 6.44
CA SER A 486 26.20 -23.73 6.01
C SER A 486 26.28 -24.10 4.53
N ARG A 487 25.53 -25.13 4.11
CA ARG A 487 25.44 -25.52 2.70
C ARG A 487 24.90 -24.39 1.82
N LEU A 488 23.89 -23.65 2.27
CA LEU A 488 23.31 -22.56 1.50
C LEU A 488 24.33 -21.45 1.24
N ILE A 489 25.12 -21.08 2.25
CA ILE A 489 26.18 -20.07 2.13
C ILE A 489 27.28 -20.54 1.17
N GLU A 490 27.80 -21.75 1.39
CA GLU A 490 28.92 -22.32 0.65
C GLU A 490 28.54 -22.71 -0.78
N LYS A 491 27.50 -23.55 -0.92
CA LYS A 491 27.14 -24.23 -2.18
C LYS A 491 25.88 -23.66 -2.85
N GLY A 492 25.20 -22.70 -2.22
CA GLY A 492 23.96 -22.13 -2.75
C GLY A 492 22.74 -23.07 -2.66
N PHE A 493 21.77 -22.86 -3.56
CA PHE A 493 20.48 -23.56 -3.54
C PHE A 493 20.59 -25.04 -3.98
N THR A 494 19.93 -25.95 -3.25
CA THR A 494 19.71 -27.36 -3.68
C THR A 494 18.92 -27.41 -4.99
N ALA A 495 18.96 -28.55 -5.68
CA ALA A 495 18.03 -28.86 -6.77
C ALA A 495 16.55 -28.64 -6.38
N ARG A 496 16.14 -29.06 -5.17
CA ARG A 496 14.77 -28.85 -4.66
C ARG A 496 14.43 -27.37 -4.48
N GLU A 497 15.31 -26.59 -3.85
CA GLU A 497 15.12 -25.14 -3.67
C GLU A 497 15.09 -24.41 -5.01
N ARG A 498 15.97 -24.76 -5.96
CA ARG A 498 15.96 -24.22 -7.33
C ARG A 498 14.65 -24.53 -8.05
N ARG A 499 14.14 -25.77 -7.95
CA ARG A 499 12.83 -26.14 -8.50
C ARG A 499 11.71 -25.32 -7.88
N GLY A 500 11.71 -25.14 -6.56
CA GLY A 500 10.72 -24.33 -5.85
C GLY A 500 10.77 -22.85 -6.26
N ILE A 501 11.96 -22.27 -6.38
CA ILE A 501 12.16 -20.88 -6.85
C ILE A 501 11.61 -20.72 -8.27
N ARG A 502 11.96 -21.64 -9.20
CA ARG A 502 11.44 -21.60 -10.59
C ARG A 502 9.93 -21.70 -10.65
N LEU A 503 9.33 -22.56 -9.83
CA LEU A 503 7.87 -22.67 -9.73
C LEU A 503 7.23 -21.37 -9.24
N LEU A 504 7.77 -20.78 -8.15
CA LEU A 504 7.27 -19.49 -7.66
C LEU A 504 7.43 -18.38 -8.71
N ASP A 505 8.52 -18.39 -9.46
CA ASP A 505 8.80 -17.43 -10.53
C ASP A 505 7.82 -17.58 -11.70
N ALA A 506 7.54 -18.81 -12.13
CA ALA A 506 6.56 -19.09 -13.17
C ALA A 506 5.14 -18.69 -12.75
N ILE A 507 4.74 -18.97 -11.51
CA ILE A 507 3.46 -18.53 -10.95
C ILE A 507 3.40 -16.99 -10.90
N SER A 508 4.47 -16.35 -10.45
CA SER A 508 4.59 -14.89 -10.42
C SER A 508 4.43 -14.29 -11.82
N GLY A 509 5.14 -14.83 -12.82
CA GLY A 509 5.09 -14.41 -14.22
C GLY A 509 3.69 -14.52 -14.83
N GLY A 510 3.00 -15.63 -14.56
CA GLY A 510 1.61 -15.81 -15.01
C GLY A 510 0.57 -14.94 -14.26
N LEU A 511 0.98 -14.25 -13.20
CA LEU A 511 0.20 -13.25 -12.45
C LEU A 511 0.67 -11.81 -12.77
N ASP A 512 1.15 -11.59 -13.99
CA ASP A 512 1.61 -10.32 -14.55
C ASP A 512 2.79 -9.68 -13.83
N GLN A 513 3.60 -10.46 -13.10
CA GLN A 513 4.87 -9.97 -12.58
C GLN A 513 6.00 -10.13 -13.61
N PRO A 514 7.02 -9.27 -13.61
CA PRO A 514 8.25 -9.49 -14.35
C PRO A 514 8.85 -10.89 -14.13
N ASN A 515 9.13 -11.60 -15.22
CA ASN A 515 9.79 -12.91 -15.19
C ASN A 515 11.18 -12.81 -14.55
N GLY A 516 11.57 -13.80 -13.76
CA GLY A 516 12.86 -13.84 -13.08
C GLY A 516 12.93 -13.06 -11.78
N GLU A 517 11.90 -12.31 -11.39
CA GLU A 517 11.96 -11.48 -10.18
C GLU A 517 12.06 -12.34 -8.90
N VAL A 518 11.38 -13.48 -8.81
CA VAL A 518 11.50 -14.36 -7.63
C VAL A 518 12.91 -14.95 -7.54
N LYS A 519 13.51 -15.30 -8.68
CA LYS A 519 14.90 -15.74 -8.76
C LYS A 519 15.86 -14.65 -8.31
N LYS A 520 15.66 -13.41 -8.76
CA LYS A 520 16.45 -12.23 -8.34
C LYS A 520 16.34 -11.99 -6.83
N ILE A 521 15.12 -12.02 -6.29
CA ILE A 521 14.87 -11.93 -4.84
C ILE A 521 15.64 -13.01 -4.08
N ALA A 522 15.59 -14.27 -4.54
CA ALA A 522 16.31 -15.36 -3.89
C ALA A 522 17.83 -15.12 -3.89
N ASN A 523 18.40 -14.67 -5.02
CA ASN A 523 19.82 -14.34 -5.12
C ASN A 523 20.23 -13.18 -4.19
N VAL A 524 19.38 -12.16 -4.07
CA VAL A 524 19.57 -11.06 -3.10
C VAL A 524 19.57 -11.60 -1.67
N MET A 525 18.65 -12.51 -1.32
CA MET A 525 18.64 -13.16 0.00
C MET A 525 19.95 -13.91 0.26
N LEU A 526 20.41 -14.71 -0.72
CA LEU A 526 21.67 -15.46 -0.61
C LEU A 526 22.87 -14.52 -0.42
N SER A 527 22.93 -13.42 -1.17
CA SER A 527 23.97 -12.39 -1.01
C SER A 527 23.98 -11.78 0.41
N VAL A 528 22.80 -11.41 0.94
CA VAL A 528 22.67 -10.89 2.32
C VAL A 528 23.15 -11.91 3.34
N TRP A 529 22.78 -13.18 3.16
CA TRP A 529 23.16 -14.26 4.05
C TRP A 529 24.66 -14.60 3.98
N ARG A 530 25.30 -14.46 2.82
CA ARG A 530 26.76 -14.62 2.69
C ARG A 530 27.50 -13.49 3.40
N ALA A 531 27.08 -12.24 3.20
CA ALA A 531 27.64 -11.10 3.92
C ALA A 531 27.49 -11.25 5.45
N GLN A 532 26.36 -11.81 5.90
CA GLN A 532 26.13 -12.16 7.30
C GLN A 532 27.15 -13.19 7.83
N ALA A 533 27.37 -14.25 7.07
CA ALA A 533 28.27 -15.32 7.49
C ALA A 533 29.70 -14.79 7.61
N ALA A 534 30.15 -13.98 6.66
CA ALA A 534 31.46 -13.32 6.70
C ALA A 534 31.61 -12.42 7.94
N ALA A 535 30.64 -11.53 8.20
CA ALA A 535 30.68 -10.64 9.36
C ALA A 535 30.63 -11.37 10.71
N SER A 536 30.07 -12.59 10.76
CA SER A 536 30.04 -13.39 12.00
C SER A 536 31.40 -13.99 12.33
N VAL A 537 32.26 -14.23 11.33
CA VAL A 537 33.61 -14.75 11.51
C VAL A 537 34.51 -13.66 12.09
N ASP A 538 34.42 -12.43 11.59
CA ASP A 538 35.23 -11.29 12.02
C ASP A 538 35.01 -10.87 13.49
N VAL A 539 33.88 -11.26 14.09
CA VAL A 539 33.58 -10.97 15.52
C VAL A 539 34.16 -12.05 16.45
N MET A 540 34.46 -13.23 15.92
CA MET A 540 35.02 -14.34 16.70
C MET A 540 36.55 -14.39 16.69
N VAL A 541 37.18 -13.72 15.73
CA VAL A 541 38.63 -13.48 15.65
C VAL A 541 38.96 -12.19 16.40
#